data_AF-A0A9N8VVI7-F1
#
_entry.id   AF-A0A9N8VVI7-F1
#
_cell.length_a   1.000
_cell.length_b   1.000
_cell.length_c   1.000
_cell.angle_alpha   90.00
_cell.angle_beta   90.00
_cell.angle_gamma   90.00
#
_symmetry.space_group_name_H-M   'P 1'
#
loop_
_entity.id
_entity.type
_entity.pdbx_description
1 polymer ?
#
loop_
_entity_poly.entity_id
_entity_poly.type
_entity_poly.pdbx_seq_one_letter_code
_entity_poly.pdbx_strand_id
1 'polypeptide(L)' 'MSFIKKIKSQYEMWKINKYTRRRPTVASNFAQKDTEFYRQHYVDGVYLSTGPTVEVINDNKANDGSF' A
#
# COMPACT_ATOMS: atom_id res chain seq x y z
N MET A 1 40.51 -26.51 0.14
CA MET A 1 39.38 -26.21 1.04
C MET A 1 38.46 -27.43 1.14
N SER A 2 38.21 -27.99 2.32
CA SER A 2 37.33 -29.15 2.51
C SER A 2 35.88 -28.85 2.09
N PHE A 3 35.20 -29.84 1.48
CA PHE A 3 33.83 -29.73 0.94
C PHE A 3 32.82 -29.23 1.99
N ILE A 4 32.98 -29.67 3.24
CA ILE A 4 32.14 -29.27 4.38
C ILE A 4 32.26 -27.76 4.67
N LYS A 5 33.46 -27.18 4.51
CA LYS A 5 33.68 -25.73 4.70
C LYS A 5 32.93 -24.93 3.62
N LYS A 6 32.82 -25.46 2.40
CA LYS A 6 32.09 -24.80 1.29
C LYS A 6 30.59 -24.77 1.57
N ILE A 7 30.02 -25.86 2.07
CA ILE A 7 28.59 -25.94 2.42
C ILE A 7 28.24 -24.94 3.53
N LYS A 8 29.04 -24.89 4.61
CA LYS A 8 28.84 -23.88 5.68
C LYS A 8 28.89 -22.45 5.15
N SER A 9 29.86 -22.16 4.29
CA SER A 9 30.00 -20.83 3.68
C SER A 9 28.77 -20.45 2.85
N GLN A 10 28.21 -21.38 2.06
CA GLN A 10 26.98 -21.12 1.30
C GLN A 10 25.76 -20.93 2.22
N TYR A 11 25.67 -21.69 3.31
CA TYR A 11 24.59 -21.55 4.28
C TYR A 11 24.61 -20.17 4.98
N GLU A 12 25.79 -19.71 5.40
CA GLU A 12 25.95 -18.38 5.99
C GLU A 12 25.60 -17.28 4.98
N MET A 13 26.04 -17.41 3.72
CA MET A 13 25.69 -16.47 2.65
C MET A 13 24.18 -16.45 2.38
N TRP A 14 23.52 -17.61 2.42
CA TRP A 14 22.06 -17.71 2.31
C TRP A 14 21.35 -17.01 3.47
N LYS A 15 21.84 -17.19 4.70
CA LYS A 15 21.30 -16.53 5.90
C LYS A 15 21.45 -15.01 5.80
N ILE A 16 22.62 -14.52 5.43
CA ILE A 16 22.88 -13.09 5.20
C ILE A 16 21.89 -12.56 4.15
N ASN A 17 21.82 -13.20 2.97
CA ASN A 17 20.89 -12.77 1.93
C ASN A 17 19.42 -12.80 2.40
N LYS A 18 19.02 -13.75 3.25
CA LYS A 18 17.64 -13.80 3.77
C LYS A 18 17.31 -12.67 4.73
N TYR A 19 18.24 -12.32 5.64
CA TYR A 19 17.97 -11.38 6.74
C TYR A 19 18.50 -9.97 6.53
N THR A 20 19.47 -9.77 5.64
CA THR A 20 20.04 -8.45 5.33
C THR A 20 19.59 -7.92 3.98
N ARG A 21 18.92 -8.74 3.16
CA ARG A 21 18.30 -8.24 1.93
C ARG A 21 17.18 -7.32 2.32
N ARG A 22 17.47 -6.03 2.23
CA ARG A 22 16.45 -4.98 2.16
C ARG A 22 15.43 -5.46 1.13
N ARG A 23 14.13 -5.35 1.44
CA ARG A 23 13.10 -5.55 0.41
C ARG A 23 13.61 -4.77 -0.80
N PRO A 24 13.71 -5.40 -2.00
CA PRO A 24 13.84 -4.58 -3.18
C PRO A 24 12.76 -3.53 -3.00
N THR A 25 13.10 -2.27 -3.18
CA THR A 25 12.17 -1.16 -3.23
C THR A 25 11.25 -1.43 -4.42
N VAL A 26 10.43 -2.48 -4.34
CA VAL A 26 9.20 -2.65 -5.08
C VAL A 26 8.53 -1.34 -4.79
N ALA A 27 8.46 -0.54 -5.85
CA ALA A 27 7.97 0.81 -5.87
C ALA A 27 6.92 0.98 -4.79
N SER A 28 7.08 2.02 -3.96
CA SER A 28 6.01 2.45 -3.09
C SER A 28 4.69 2.34 -3.88
N ASN A 29 3.70 1.61 -3.36
CA ASN A 29 2.40 1.50 -4.02
C ASN A 29 1.70 2.87 -4.11
N PHE A 30 2.30 3.94 -3.57
CA PHE A 30 2.03 5.28 -4.04
C PHE A 30 2.41 5.39 -5.51
N ALA A 31 1.43 5.16 -6.38
CA ALA A 31 1.44 5.74 -7.70
C ALA A 31 1.74 7.24 -7.53
N GLN A 32 2.92 7.67 -7.95
CA GLN A 32 3.29 9.08 -7.94
C GLN A 32 2.26 9.81 -8.77
N LYS A 33 1.41 10.61 -8.12
CA LYS A 33 0.43 11.42 -8.83
C LYS A 33 1.11 12.66 -9.38
N ASP A 34 0.57 13.20 -10.46
CA ASP A 34 1.08 14.43 -11.06
C ASP A 34 0.80 15.64 -10.17
N THR A 35 1.57 16.71 -10.38
CA THR A 35 1.42 17.96 -9.60
C THR A 35 0.01 18.54 -9.74
N GLU A 36 -0.59 18.43 -10.94
CA GLU A 36 -1.95 18.89 -11.21
C GLU A 36 -3.02 18.09 -10.45
N PHE A 37 -2.81 16.78 -10.24
CA PHE A 37 -3.71 15.97 -9.42
C PHE A 37 -3.77 16.49 -7.99
N TYR A 38 -2.62 16.82 -7.40
CA TYR A 38 -2.57 17.37 -6.05
C TYR A 38 -3.20 18.76 -5.97
N ARG A 39 -2.98 19.63 -6.95
CA ARG A 39 -3.60 20.97 -6.99
C ARG A 39 -5.12 20.94 -7.04
N GLN A 40 -5.68 19.95 -7.73
CA GLN A 40 -7.13 19.81 -7.87
C GLN A 40 -7.80 19.20 -6.63
N HIS A 41 -7.11 18.29 -5.94
CA HIS A 41 -7.67 17.55 -4.81
C HIS A 41 -7.22 18.05 -3.45
N TYR A 42 -6.27 18.98 -3.38
CA TYR A 42 -5.83 19.58 -2.12
C TYR A 42 -5.90 21.10 -2.20
N VAL A 43 -6.58 21.70 -1.23
CA VAL A 43 -6.61 23.15 -1.01
C VAL A 43 -6.25 23.39 0.45
N ASP A 44 -5.27 24.26 0.71
CA ASP A 44 -4.73 24.55 2.05
C ASP A 44 -4.33 23.30 2.87
N GLY A 45 -3.84 22.26 2.18
CA GLY A 45 -3.43 21.00 2.79
C GLY A 45 -4.57 20.04 3.13
N VAL A 46 -5.82 20.39 2.83
CA VAL A 46 -7.01 19.56 3.04
C VAL A 46 -7.37 18.81 1.76
N TYR A 47 -7.55 17.49 1.85
CA TYR A 47 -8.01 16.67 0.71
C TYR A 47 -9.49 16.88 0.45
N LEU A 48 -9.80 17.58 -0.64
CA LEU A 48 -11.15 17.81 -1.15
C LEU A 48 -11.53 16.64 -2.07
N SER A 49 -12.12 15.59 -1.51
CA SER A 49 -12.76 14.55 -2.31
C SER A 49 -14.11 15.06 -2.82
N THR A 50 -14.13 15.73 -3.97
CA THR A 50 -15.36 16.04 -4.71
C THR A 50 -15.58 15.04 -5.84
N GLY A 51 -15.43 13.75 -5.56
CA GLY A 51 -15.99 12.67 -6.38
C GLY A 51 -17.41 12.35 -5.90
N PRO A 52 -18.27 11.70 -6.71
CA PRO A 52 -19.61 11.33 -6.26
C PRO A 52 -19.44 10.55 -4.97
N THR A 53 -20.10 11.00 -3.90
CA THR A 53 -20.27 10.21 -2.70
C THR A 53 -20.69 8.83 -3.15
N VAL A 54 -19.87 7.82 -2.90
CA VAL A 54 -20.37 6.45 -2.91
C VAL A 54 -21.40 6.46 -1.80
N GLU A 55 -22.66 6.71 -2.17
CA GLU A 55 -23.79 6.58 -1.27
C GLU A 55 -23.68 5.18 -0.70
N VAL A 56 -23.33 5.09 0.58
CA VAL A 56 -23.52 3.87 1.33
C VAL A 56 -25.02 3.71 1.39
N ILE A 57 -25.59 2.96 0.45
CA ILE A 57 -27.00 2.58 0.45
C ILE A 57 -27.19 1.77 1.73
N ASN A 58 -27.72 2.41 2.76
CA ASN A 58 -28.19 1.73 3.95
C ASN A 58 -29.65 1.34 3.69
N ASP A 59 -29.87 0.09 3.27
CA ASP A 59 -31.18 -0.49 2.92
C ASP A 59 -32.18 -0.62 4.10
N ASN A 60 -31.97 0.08 5.22
CA ASN A 60 -32.66 -0.19 6.49
C ASN A 60 -33.56 0.95 6.98
N LYS A 61 -34.23 1.71 6.10
CA LYS A 61 -35.24 2.66 6.59
C LYS A 61 -36.34 2.99 5.58
N ALA A 62 -37.39 2.17 5.55
CA ALA A 62 -38.73 2.59 5.18
C ALA A 62 -39.76 1.54 5.61
N ASN A 63 -40.25 1.65 6.85
CA ASN A 63 -41.55 1.08 7.22
C ASN A 63 -42.10 1.82 8.45
N ASP A 64 -42.40 3.10 8.26
CA ASP A 64 -43.38 3.82 9.05
C ASP A 64 -44.48 4.31 8.11
N GLY A 65 -45.37 3.38 7.76
CA GLY A 65 -46.61 3.67 7.04
C GLY A 65 -47.49 4.63 7.83
N SER A 66 -47.80 5.77 7.22
CA SER A 66 -48.79 6.73 7.70
C SER A 66 -50.18 6.38 7.17
N PHE A 67 -51.18 6.33 8.07
CA PHE A 67 -52.60 6.50 7.74
C PHE A 67 -52.90 7.95 7.33
#